data_AF-A0A3P9PKT9-F1
#
_entry.id   AF-A0A3P9PKT9-F1
#
_cell.length_a   1.000
_cell.length_b   1.000
_cell.length_c   1.000
_cell.angle_alpha   90.00
_cell.angle_beta   90.00
_cell.angle_gamma   90.00
#
_symmetry.space_group_name_H-M   'P 1'
#
loop_
_entity.id
_entity.type
_entity.pdbx_description
1 polymer ?
#
loop_
_entity_poly.entity_id
_entity_poly.type
_entity_poly.pdbx_seq_one_letter_code
_entity_poly.pdbx_strand_id
1 'polypeptide(L)'
;VMVLTSVALQGVQAGVVSDFNHAERCKDSLYMGTPPRGYLSNAFKKICQRYEDKPRYATVYDPRRHIPIFSAYTFKKSDGEKKVDFPWMFEPQLASEKSSSNMEPFPQSTSMHMNFEDTQAVLEDYADVVQYERGQLNPDEHQADPLDKASTYSLTNVVPQIREFNLERPPGGRAGVHVVGLLLH
;
A
#
# COMPACT_ATOMS: atom_id res chain seq x y z
N VAL A 1 15.16 35.24 -31.61
CA VAL A 1 14.57 33.90 -31.42
C VAL A 1 14.52 33.65 -29.92
N MET A 2 13.37 33.88 -29.28
CA MET A 2 13.16 33.50 -27.87
C MET A 2 12.79 32.03 -27.84
N VAL A 3 13.72 31.18 -27.39
CA VAL A 3 13.42 29.78 -27.09
C VAL A 3 12.67 29.78 -25.76
N LEU A 4 11.34 29.64 -25.81
CA LEU A 4 10.56 29.28 -24.64
C LEU A 4 10.93 27.84 -24.28
N THR A 5 11.83 27.65 -23.32
CA THR A 5 12.00 26.37 -22.66
C THR A 5 10.80 26.14 -21.77
N SER A 6 9.85 25.33 -22.26
CA SER A 6 8.74 24.81 -21.47
C SER A 6 9.32 23.95 -20.35
N VAL A 7 9.45 24.51 -19.15
CA VAL A 7 9.67 23.71 -17.95
C VAL A 7 8.39 22.91 -17.74
N ALA A 8 8.41 21.63 -18.13
CA ALA A 8 7.38 20.70 -17.74
C ALA A 8 7.43 20.62 -16.21
N LEU A 9 6.48 21.28 -15.54
CA LEU A 9 6.19 21.00 -14.14
C LEU A 9 5.85 19.51 -14.09
N GLN A 10 6.75 18.70 -13.55
CA GLN A 10 6.43 17.35 -13.12
C GLN A 10 5.33 17.52 -12.07
N GLY A 11 4.08 17.35 -12.49
CA GLY A 11 2.95 17.44 -11.59
C GLY A 11 3.17 16.46 -10.44
N VAL A 12 2.98 16.94 -9.22
CA VAL A 12 2.94 16.08 -8.03
C VAL A 12 1.85 15.04 -8.29
N GLN A 13 2.26 13.81 -8.58
CA GLN A 13 1.33 12.75 -8.91
C GLN A 13 0.68 12.28 -7.60
N ALA A 14 -0.62 12.50 -7.47
CA ALA A 14 -1.38 12.04 -6.32
C ALA A 14 -1.28 10.50 -6.21
N GLY A 15 -1.03 10.00 -5.00
CA GLY A 15 -1.02 8.56 -4.73
C GLY A 15 -2.45 8.05 -4.53
N VAL A 16 -3.35 8.83 -3.90
CA VAL A 16 -4.79 8.55 -3.97
C VAL A 16 -5.30 8.98 -5.35
N VAL A 17 -5.78 8.01 -6.13
CA VAL A 17 -6.21 8.22 -7.52
C VAL A 17 -7.71 8.00 -7.68
N SER A 18 -8.34 8.73 -8.59
CA SER A 18 -9.75 8.49 -8.94
C SER A 18 -9.92 7.19 -9.72
N ASP A 19 -8.94 6.85 -10.57
CA ASP A 19 -8.88 5.65 -11.38
C ASP A 19 -7.41 5.22 -11.60
N PHE A 20 -7.13 3.93 -11.45
CA PHE A 20 -5.80 3.37 -11.73
C PHE A 20 -5.43 3.44 -13.21
N ASN A 21 -6.39 3.56 -14.13
CA ASN A 21 -6.10 3.69 -15.57
C ASN A 21 -5.24 4.92 -15.90
N HIS A 22 -5.38 5.99 -15.11
CA HIS A 22 -4.67 7.26 -15.31
C HIS A 22 -3.45 7.42 -14.41
N ALA A 23 -3.15 6.41 -13.58
CA ALA A 23 -2.00 6.39 -12.69
C ALA A 23 -0.80 5.76 -13.43
N GLU A 24 0.04 6.60 -14.03
CA GLU A 24 1.24 6.12 -14.74
C GLU A 24 2.07 5.17 -13.87
N ARG A 25 2.50 4.04 -14.45
CA ARG A 25 3.26 2.95 -13.84
C ARG A 25 2.59 2.21 -12.68
N CYS A 26 1.57 2.78 -12.05
CA CYS A 26 0.82 2.10 -11.00
C CYS A 26 -0.01 0.93 -11.53
N LYS A 27 -0.61 1.13 -12.71
CA LYS A 27 -1.33 0.09 -13.43
C LYS A 27 -0.48 -1.13 -13.77
N ASP A 28 0.85 -1.00 -13.79
CA ASP A 28 1.75 -2.13 -14.06
C ASP A 28 1.70 -3.17 -12.92
N SER A 29 1.20 -2.77 -11.74
CA SER A 29 0.93 -3.65 -10.62
C SER A 29 -0.41 -4.38 -10.72
N LEU A 30 -1.26 -4.01 -11.69
CA LEU A 30 -2.55 -4.65 -11.95
C LEU A 30 -2.41 -5.73 -13.03
N TYR A 31 -3.19 -6.80 -12.89
CA TYR A 31 -3.14 -7.90 -13.85
C TYR A 31 -3.57 -7.39 -15.22
N MET A 32 -2.67 -7.46 -16.21
CA MET A 32 -2.86 -6.90 -17.55
C MET A 32 -3.27 -5.41 -17.54
N GLY A 33 -2.85 -4.65 -16.52
CA GLY A 33 -3.24 -3.25 -16.36
C GLY A 33 -4.72 -3.03 -16.08
N THR A 34 -5.47 -4.07 -15.72
CA THR A 34 -6.93 -4.02 -15.56
C THR A 34 -7.31 -3.73 -14.10
N PRO A 35 -7.96 -2.59 -13.80
CA PRO A 35 -8.46 -2.31 -12.45
C PRO A 35 -9.50 -3.34 -12.00
N PRO A 36 -9.60 -3.63 -10.69
CA PRO A 36 -10.65 -4.49 -10.16
C PRO A 36 -12.04 -3.96 -10.54
N ARG A 37 -12.88 -4.86 -11.08
CA ARG A 37 -14.28 -4.59 -11.44
C ARG A 37 -15.19 -5.19 -10.37
N GLY A 38 -16.29 -4.51 -10.06
CA GLY A 38 -17.25 -4.97 -9.05
C GLY A 38 -17.71 -3.84 -8.12
N TYR A 39 -18.27 -4.19 -6.96
CA TYR A 39 -18.77 -3.24 -5.97
C TYR A 39 -17.63 -2.57 -5.20
N LEU A 40 -16.88 -1.71 -5.88
CA LEU A 40 -15.98 -0.77 -5.25
C LEU A 40 -16.75 0.53 -5.07
N SER A 41 -17.24 0.75 -3.85
CA SER A 41 -17.91 2.00 -3.49
C SER A 41 -16.98 3.18 -3.77
N ASN A 42 -17.54 4.32 -4.21
CA ASN A 42 -16.80 5.58 -4.30
C ASN A 42 -16.24 6.05 -2.94
N ALA A 43 -16.69 5.43 -1.83
CA ALA A 43 -16.14 5.65 -0.50
C ALA A 43 -14.76 5.02 -0.30
N PHE A 44 -14.39 4.00 -1.09
CA PHE A 44 -13.08 3.39 -1.00
C PHE A 44 -12.02 4.24 -1.68
N LYS A 45 -10.82 4.29 -1.10
CA LYS A 45 -9.68 5.01 -1.64
C LYS A 45 -8.85 4.06 -2.50
N LYS A 46 -8.61 4.43 -3.76
CA LYS A 46 -7.68 3.73 -4.63
C LYS A 46 -6.32 4.38 -4.44
N ILE A 47 -5.39 3.64 -3.86
CA ILE A 47 -4.06 4.13 -3.49
C ILE A 47 -3.06 3.50 -4.43
N CYS A 48 -2.36 4.36 -5.17
CA CYS A 48 -1.10 4.04 -5.78
C CYS A 48 -0.01 4.18 -4.73
N GLN A 49 0.46 3.05 -4.21
CA GLN A 49 1.42 3.03 -3.12
C GLN A 49 2.78 3.46 -3.65
N ARG A 50 3.34 4.53 -3.10
CA ARG A 50 4.64 5.07 -3.52
C ARG A 50 5.62 5.09 -2.36
N TYR A 51 6.86 4.75 -2.68
CA TYR A 51 7.97 4.84 -1.75
C TYR A 51 9.24 5.25 -2.51
N GLU A 52 9.94 6.27 -2.03
CA GLU A 52 11.07 6.92 -2.73
C GLU A 52 10.68 7.40 -4.14
N ASP A 53 9.53 8.09 -4.23
CA ASP A 53 8.91 8.65 -5.44
C ASP A 53 8.58 7.63 -6.53
N LYS A 54 8.69 6.34 -6.22
CA LYS A 54 8.42 5.25 -7.16
C LYS A 54 7.11 4.54 -6.82
N PRO A 55 6.21 4.31 -7.79
CA PRO A 55 5.08 3.41 -7.63
C PRO A 55 5.56 2.00 -7.32
N ARG A 56 4.97 1.36 -6.30
CA ARG A 56 5.37 0.02 -5.81
C ARG A 56 4.28 -1.02 -6.03
N TYR A 57 3.05 -0.71 -5.64
CA TYR A 57 1.88 -1.58 -5.79
C TYR A 57 0.58 -0.77 -5.72
N ALA A 58 -0.55 -1.41 -6.01
CA ALA A 58 -1.88 -0.80 -5.96
C ALA A 58 -2.68 -1.37 -4.80
N THR A 59 -3.39 -0.51 -4.08
CA THR A 59 -4.26 -0.89 -2.96
C THR A 59 -5.63 -0.26 -3.13
N VAL A 60 -6.71 -0.99 -2.85
CA VAL A 60 -8.01 -0.37 -2.56
C VAL A 60 -8.26 -0.47 -1.07
N TYR A 61 -8.53 0.67 -0.46
CA TYR A 61 -8.58 0.86 0.98
C TYR A 61 -9.96 1.33 1.42
N ASP A 62 -10.49 0.75 2.49
CA ASP A 62 -11.71 1.20 3.14
C ASP A 62 -11.35 2.13 4.33
N PRO A 63 -11.49 3.46 4.17
CA PRO A 63 -11.16 4.40 5.25
C PRO A 63 -12.15 4.34 6.41
N ARG A 64 -13.32 3.69 6.28
CA ARG A 64 -14.28 3.55 7.39
C ARG A 64 -13.96 2.39 8.30
N ARG A 65 -13.36 1.34 7.75
CA ARG A 65 -12.96 0.13 8.49
C ARG A 65 -11.46 0.08 8.73
N HIS A 66 -10.73 1.08 8.22
CA HIS A 66 -9.28 1.20 8.24
C HIS A 66 -8.52 -0.02 7.69
N ILE A 67 -9.11 -0.75 6.74
CA ILE A 67 -8.53 -1.98 6.19
C ILE A 67 -8.35 -1.88 4.66
N PRO A 68 -7.26 -2.42 4.10
CA PRO A 68 -7.21 -2.71 2.68
C PRO A 68 -8.16 -3.85 2.33
N ILE A 69 -8.91 -3.68 1.25
CA ILE A 69 -9.83 -4.70 0.74
C ILE A 69 -9.27 -5.39 -0.50
N PHE A 70 -8.26 -4.80 -1.13
CA PHE A 70 -7.63 -5.29 -2.33
C PHE A 70 -6.18 -4.81 -2.38
N SER A 71 -5.27 -5.68 -2.78
CA SER A 71 -3.89 -5.36 -3.11
C SER A 71 -3.49 -6.07 -4.41
N ALA A 72 -2.80 -5.35 -5.29
CA ALA A 72 -2.24 -5.89 -6.52
C ALA A 72 -0.80 -5.45 -6.68
N TYR A 73 0.09 -6.42 -6.87
CA TYR A 73 1.53 -6.22 -6.88
C TYR A 73 2.20 -7.25 -7.78
N THR A 74 3.43 -6.95 -8.21
CA THR A 74 4.25 -7.93 -8.93
C THR A 74 5.01 -8.79 -7.92
N PHE A 75 4.77 -10.10 -7.95
CA PHE A 75 5.60 -11.10 -7.27
C PHE A 75 6.98 -11.13 -7.93
N LYS A 76 8.00 -10.72 -7.18
CA LYS A 76 9.40 -10.72 -7.58
C LYS A 76 10.04 -11.88 -6.85
N LYS A 77 10.31 -12.97 -7.58
CA LYS A 77 10.93 -14.20 -7.06
C LYS A 77 12.09 -13.86 -6.10
N SER A 78 11.85 -13.98 -4.80
CA SER A 78 12.77 -13.59 -3.73
C SER A 78 13.47 -14.82 -3.15
N ASP A 79 14.40 -14.58 -2.24
CA ASP A 79 15.01 -15.56 -1.34
C ASP A 79 14.03 -16.11 -0.28
N GLY A 80 12.83 -15.52 -0.15
CA GLY A 80 11.86 -15.82 0.88
C GLY A 80 12.20 -15.22 2.25
N GLU A 81 13.25 -14.41 2.35
CA GLU A 81 13.69 -13.85 3.63
C GLU A 81 12.87 -12.62 4.00
N LYS A 82 12.35 -12.59 5.24
CA LYS A 82 11.74 -11.39 5.81
C LYS A 82 12.81 -10.37 6.21
N LYS A 83 12.51 -9.08 6.03
CA LYS A 83 13.34 -8.00 6.60
C LYS A 83 12.65 -7.39 7.80
N VAL A 84 13.17 -7.64 8.99
CA VAL A 84 12.51 -7.29 10.28
C VAL A 84 12.71 -5.81 10.68
N ASP A 85 13.61 -5.08 10.02
CA ASP A 85 14.10 -3.78 10.53
C ASP A 85 13.46 -2.53 9.89
N PHE A 86 12.35 -2.66 9.15
CA PHE A 86 11.68 -1.50 8.57
C PHE A 86 10.65 -0.88 9.52
N PRO A 87 10.62 0.47 9.67
CA PRO A 87 9.59 1.12 10.44
C PRO A 87 8.24 0.98 9.74
N TRP A 88 7.16 0.89 10.54
CA TRP A 88 5.81 0.99 10.01
C TRP A 88 5.52 2.40 9.48
N MET A 89 4.82 2.46 8.36
CA MET A 89 4.52 3.69 7.62
C MET A 89 3.01 3.93 7.49
N PHE A 90 2.66 5.19 7.30
CA PHE A 90 1.32 5.67 7.00
C PHE A 90 1.29 6.35 5.62
N GLU A 91 0.09 6.62 5.12
CA GLU A 91 -0.13 7.37 3.88
C GLU A 91 -0.53 8.82 4.21
N PRO A 92 0.38 9.81 4.09
CA PRO A 92 0.08 11.20 4.46
C PRO A 92 -1.10 11.81 3.70
N GLN A 93 -1.27 11.39 2.46
CA GLN A 93 -2.34 11.77 1.55
C GLN A 93 -3.74 11.31 1.94
N LEU A 94 -3.86 10.32 2.85
CA LEU A 94 -5.17 9.92 3.38
C LEU A 94 -5.69 10.92 4.43
N ALA A 95 -4.78 11.56 5.17
CA ALA A 95 -5.13 12.57 6.16
C ALA A 95 -5.29 13.97 5.56
N SER A 96 -4.55 14.29 4.50
CA SER A 96 -4.65 15.57 3.81
C SER A 96 -4.26 15.46 2.34
N GLU A 97 -5.13 15.94 1.45
CA GLU A 97 -4.91 15.91 -0.01
C GLU A 97 -3.68 16.70 -0.46
N LYS A 98 -3.18 17.63 0.37
CA LYS A 98 -1.98 18.43 0.08
C LYS A 98 -0.68 17.77 0.53
N SER A 99 -0.76 16.64 1.22
CA SER A 99 0.41 15.93 1.74
C SER A 99 1.15 15.16 0.64
N SER A 100 2.36 14.70 0.98
CA SER A 100 3.18 13.84 0.13
C SER A 100 2.39 12.63 -0.38
N SER A 101 2.70 12.20 -1.61
CA SER A 101 2.17 10.95 -2.15
C SER A 101 3.02 9.73 -1.84
N ASN A 102 4.13 9.91 -1.11
CA ASN A 102 4.94 8.81 -0.60
C ASN A 102 4.46 8.41 0.79
N MET A 103 4.52 7.10 1.06
CA MET A 103 4.38 6.59 2.42
C MET A 103 5.55 7.05 3.28
N GLU A 104 5.25 7.37 4.55
CA GLU A 104 6.19 7.94 5.50
C GLU A 104 6.16 7.19 6.83
N PRO A 105 7.29 7.04 7.54
CA PRO A 105 7.32 6.38 8.84
C PRO A 105 6.49 7.15 9.86
N PHE A 106 5.80 6.42 10.74
CA PHE A 106 5.07 7.07 11.84
C PHE A 106 6.02 7.92 12.71
N PRO A 107 5.62 9.15 13.05
CA PRO A 107 6.45 10.01 13.91
C PRO A 107 6.60 9.37 15.29
N GLN A 108 7.81 9.38 15.85
CA GLN A 108 8.10 8.80 17.16
C GLN A 108 7.55 9.62 18.35
N SER A 109 7.12 10.86 18.10
CA SER A 109 6.62 11.78 19.13
C SER A 109 5.09 11.74 19.23
N THR A 110 4.57 11.43 20.43
CA THR A 110 3.14 11.43 20.79
C THR A 110 2.43 12.78 20.66
N SER A 111 3.18 13.87 20.47
CA SER A 111 2.64 15.23 20.32
C SER A 111 2.19 15.60 18.90
N MET A 112 2.39 14.71 17.93
CA MET A 112 1.80 14.85 16.59
C MET A 112 0.63 13.87 16.45
N HIS A 113 -0.42 14.05 17.26
CA HIS A 113 -1.76 13.57 16.89
C HIS A 113 -2.20 14.39 15.67
N MET A 114 -1.66 14.08 14.50
CA MET A 114 -2.34 14.35 13.26
C MET A 114 -3.60 13.46 13.30
N ASN A 115 -4.73 13.93 12.79
CA ASN A 115 -5.99 13.17 12.74
C ASN A 115 -5.92 11.97 11.76
N PHE A 116 -4.90 11.13 11.88
CA PHE A 116 -4.71 9.90 11.10
C PHE A 116 -5.79 8.90 11.45
N GLU A 117 -6.12 8.77 12.73
CA GLU A 117 -7.13 7.87 13.30
C GLU A 117 -8.49 8.01 12.61
N ASP A 118 -8.85 9.19 12.09
CA ASP A 118 -10.13 9.38 11.39
C ASP A 118 -10.13 8.80 9.97
N THR A 119 -8.96 8.57 9.38
CA THR A 119 -8.81 8.34 7.92
C THR A 119 -8.11 7.03 7.57
N GLN A 120 -7.27 6.51 8.47
CA GLN A 120 -6.48 5.30 8.25
C GLN A 120 -6.12 4.63 9.57
N ALA A 121 -5.66 3.39 9.47
CA ALA A 121 -5.20 2.63 10.62
C ALA A 121 -3.93 3.24 11.23
N VAL A 122 -3.84 3.16 12.56
CA VAL A 122 -2.66 3.53 13.36
C VAL A 122 -2.07 2.30 14.06
N LEU A 123 -0.91 2.46 14.70
CA LEU A 123 -0.22 1.33 15.34
C LEU A 123 -1.03 0.76 16.50
N GLU A 124 -1.77 1.63 17.18
CA GLU A 124 -2.63 1.37 18.33
C GLU A 124 -3.82 0.47 17.96
N ASP A 125 -4.33 0.53 16.72
CA ASP A 125 -5.40 -0.37 16.23
C ASP A 125 -4.99 -1.85 16.24
N TYR A 126 -3.67 -2.11 16.27
CA TYR A 126 -3.06 -3.43 16.32
C TYR A 126 -2.32 -3.68 17.63
N ALA A 127 -2.39 -2.76 18.60
CA ALA A 127 -1.94 -3.02 19.96
C ALA A 127 -2.98 -3.88 20.68
N ASP A 128 -2.54 -4.69 21.65
CA ASP A 128 -3.41 -5.38 22.61
C ASP A 128 -4.29 -6.54 22.10
N VAL A 129 -3.97 -7.14 20.95
CA VAL A 129 -4.66 -8.34 20.44
C VAL A 129 -3.78 -9.60 20.49
N VAL A 130 -4.03 -10.50 21.46
CA VAL A 130 -3.26 -11.75 21.61
C VAL A 130 -3.50 -12.73 20.45
N GLN A 131 -4.69 -12.66 19.84
CA GLN A 131 -5.17 -13.62 18.84
C GLN A 131 -4.85 -13.23 17.40
N TYR A 132 -4.43 -11.99 17.14
CA TYR A 132 -4.24 -11.46 15.80
C TYR A 132 -2.81 -10.96 15.58
N GLU A 133 -2.33 -11.15 14.37
CA GLU A 133 -1.07 -10.62 13.86
C GLU A 133 -1.34 -9.67 12.68
N ARG A 134 -0.36 -8.82 12.35
CA ARG A 134 -0.39 -7.93 11.19
C ARG A 134 -0.12 -8.75 9.92
N GLY A 135 -1.19 -9.15 9.22
CA GLY A 135 -1.10 -9.88 7.96
C GLY A 135 -0.99 -8.95 6.76
N GLN A 136 0.13 -8.99 6.03
CA GLN A 136 0.32 -8.19 4.82
C GLN A 136 -0.43 -8.80 3.63
N LEU A 137 -1.14 -7.97 2.84
CA LEU A 137 -1.73 -8.42 1.57
C LEU A 137 -0.70 -8.52 0.44
N ASN A 138 0.28 -7.61 0.43
CA ASN A 138 1.52 -7.69 -0.33
C ASN A 138 2.69 -7.99 0.63
N PRO A 139 3.11 -9.26 0.78
CA PRO A 139 4.12 -9.62 1.77
C PRO A 139 5.53 -9.30 1.34
N ASP A 140 6.40 -8.99 2.30
CA ASP A 140 7.79 -8.64 2.01
C ASP A 140 8.57 -9.80 1.38
N GLU A 141 8.22 -11.05 1.68
CA GLU A 141 8.80 -12.24 1.07
C GLU A 141 8.44 -12.35 -0.42
N HIS A 142 7.49 -11.58 -0.92
CA HIS A 142 7.16 -11.54 -2.35
C HIS A 142 7.96 -10.49 -3.12
N GLN A 143 8.79 -9.71 -2.42
CA GLN A 143 9.60 -8.63 -2.99
C GLN A 143 11.09 -9.00 -2.94
N ALA A 144 11.87 -8.51 -3.90
CA ALA A 144 13.30 -8.82 -4.01
C ALA A 144 14.20 -7.63 -3.62
N ASP A 145 13.86 -6.43 -4.08
CA ASP A 145 14.62 -5.21 -3.77
C ASP A 145 14.34 -4.72 -2.34
N PRO A 146 15.35 -4.23 -1.59
CA PRO A 146 15.14 -3.72 -0.24
C PRO A 146 14.10 -2.60 -0.14
N LEU A 147 13.99 -1.70 -1.11
CA LEU A 147 13.00 -0.63 -1.09
C LEU A 147 11.60 -1.13 -1.45
N ASP A 148 11.51 -2.17 -2.28
CA ASP A 148 10.23 -2.86 -2.52
C ASP A 148 9.76 -3.58 -1.25
N LYS A 149 10.67 -4.29 -0.55
CA LYS A 149 10.39 -4.90 0.76
C LYS A 149 9.93 -3.83 1.76
N ALA A 150 10.68 -2.73 1.89
CA ALA A 150 10.33 -1.61 2.77
C ALA A 150 8.91 -1.09 2.50
N SER A 151 8.53 -0.93 1.23
CA SER A 151 7.21 -0.40 0.86
C SER A 151 6.02 -1.26 1.29
N THR A 152 6.25 -2.52 1.67
CA THR A 152 5.19 -3.41 2.20
C THR A 152 4.83 -3.10 3.65
N TYR A 153 5.67 -2.36 4.38
CA TYR A 153 5.51 -2.01 5.78
C TYR A 153 4.65 -0.75 5.97
N SER A 154 3.54 -0.62 5.22
CA SER A 154 2.51 0.39 5.46
C SER A 154 1.26 -0.24 6.07
N LEU A 155 0.57 0.46 6.98
CA LEU A 155 -0.66 -0.06 7.59
C LEU A 155 -1.83 -0.15 6.61
N THR A 156 -1.76 0.58 5.49
CA THR A 156 -2.69 0.43 4.36
C THR A 156 -2.48 -0.87 3.58
N ASN A 157 -1.49 -1.68 3.92
CA ASN A 157 -1.25 -3.02 3.36
C ASN A 157 -1.51 -4.15 4.37
N VAL A 158 -2.03 -3.84 5.56
CA VAL A 158 -2.16 -4.79 6.67
C VAL A 158 -3.63 -5.08 6.98
N VAL A 159 -3.93 -6.34 7.29
CA VAL A 159 -5.18 -6.78 7.91
C VAL A 159 -4.93 -7.55 9.20
N PRO A 160 -5.88 -7.56 10.15
CA PRO A 160 -5.83 -8.49 11.28
C PRO A 160 -5.93 -9.93 10.77
N GLN A 161 -4.91 -10.74 11.04
CA GLN A 161 -4.85 -12.16 10.66
C GLN A 161 -4.78 -13.04 11.90
N ILE A 162 -5.62 -14.07 11.98
CA ILE A 162 -5.58 -15.04 13.09
C ILE A 162 -4.26 -15.82 12.99
N ARG A 163 -3.53 -15.92 14.10
CA ARG A 163 -2.20 -16.56 14.17
C ARG A 163 -2.17 -18.00 13.64
N GLU A 164 -3.25 -18.73 13.88
CA GLU A 164 -3.43 -20.13 13.46
C GLU A 164 -3.61 -20.30 11.94
N PHE A 165 -3.89 -19.21 11.21
CA PHE A 165 -4.06 -19.22 9.75
C PHE A 165 -2.74 -19.08 8.99
N ASN A 166 -1.59 -19.05 9.67
CA ASN A 166 -0.25 -19.05 9.07
C ASN A 166 0.13 -20.44 8.50
N LEU A 167 -0.78 -21.09 7.77
CA LEU A 167 -0.53 -22.32 7.04
C LEU A 167 0.37 -22.01 5.84
N GLU A 168 1.62 -22.47 5.94
CA GLU A 168 2.64 -22.67 4.92
C GLU A 168 2.23 -22.21 3.51
N ARG A 169 2.63 -20.99 3.14
CA ARG A 169 2.54 -20.57 1.74
C ARG A 169 3.63 -21.33 0.97
N PRO A 170 3.30 -22.16 -0.03
CA PRO A 170 4.29 -23.02 -0.66
C PRO A 170 5.38 -22.16 -1.34
N PRO A 171 6.68 -22.45 -1.10
CA PRO A 171 7.76 -21.75 -1.78
C PRO A 171 7.76 -22.19 -3.25
N GLY A 172 7.25 -21.34 -4.15
CA GLY A 172 7.27 -21.66 -5.58
C GLY A 172 6.22 -20.95 -6.43
N GLY A 173 6.32 -19.63 -6.57
CA GLY A 173 5.58 -18.86 -7.58
C GLY A 173 6.43 -18.54 -8.81
N ARG A 174 5.81 -18.42 -9.99
CA ARG A 174 6.45 -17.73 -11.13
C ARG A 174 6.29 -16.22 -10.92
N ALA A 175 7.30 -15.44 -11.30
CA ALA A 175 7.20 -13.99 -11.31
C ALA A 175 5.99 -13.53 -12.13
N GLY A 176 5.21 -12.59 -11.60
CA GLY A 176 3.96 -12.15 -12.23
C GLY A 176 3.11 -11.29 -11.30
N VAL A 177 2.03 -10.72 -11.83
CA VAL A 177 1.10 -9.93 -11.01
C VAL A 177 0.25 -10.85 -10.14
N HIS A 178 0.26 -10.60 -8.83
CA HIS A 178 -0.57 -11.23 -7.82
C HIS A 178 -1.63 -10.25 -7.35
N VAL A 179 -2.85 -10.77 -7.18
CA VAL A 179 -4.02 -10.00 -6.74
C VAL A 179 -4.59 -10.70 -5.52
N VAL A 180 -4.71 -9.95 -4.43
CA VAL A 180 -5.25 -10.42 -3.16
C VAL A 180 -6.42 -9.53 -2.79
N GLY A 181 -7.58 -10.10 -2.47
CA GLY A 181 -8.76 -9.35 -2.04
C GLY A 181 -9.44 -10.00 -0.85
N LEU A 182 -10.00 -9.17 0.04
CA LEU A 182 -10.85 -9.65 1.14
C LEU A 182 -12.31 -9.57 0.72
N LEU A 183 -13.02 -10.70 0.86
CA LEU A 183 -14.47 -10.70 0.84
C LEU A 183 -14.99 -10.27 2.21
N LEU A 184 -15.27 -8.97 2.34
CA LEU A 184 -16.05 -8.43 3.45
C LEU A 184 -17.51 -8.85 3.26
N HIS A 185 -17.97 -9.81 4.06
CA HIS A 185 -19.39 -10.17 4.16
C HIS A 185 -20.11 -9.22 5.12
#